data_AF-A0A182JCX2-F1
#
_entry.id   AF-A0A182JCX2-F1
#
_cell.length_a   1.000
_cell.length_b   1.000
_cell.length_c   1.000
_cell.angle_alpha   90.00
_cell.angle_beta   90.00
_cell.angle_gamma   90.00
#
_symmetry.space_group_name_H-M   'P 1'
#
loop_
_entity.id
_entity.type
_entity.pdbx_description
1 polymer ?
#
loop_
_entity_poly.entity_id
_entity_poly.type
_entity_poly.pdbx_seq_one_letter_code
_entity_poly.pdbx_strand_id
1 'polypeptide(L)'
;MSCGSCKLTIGDDAISCDGPCGSQFHISCLDLPRECIKELRRNPQLLWLCRGCTATRCSSKGSLPPCRDDIAVHVRSCLSSEFAASFNGLRSELLGEIKSVLAASIASHQVAAHVPTQASTQPTRPSTPAWNAPHATGLTNVPSKRRLIDRSPPPAVKAPPLLTGTGQQKSRALLMVPPAEAKFWLYLTRIAPSVPIADVEAYVREQLGTDDVTVVR
;
A
#
# COMPACT_ATOMS: atom_id res chain seq x y z
N MET A 1 17.01 -31.17 -8.10
CA MET A 1 17.26 -31.06 -6.65
C MET A 1 16.80 -32.36 -5.98
N SER A 2 17.39 -32.75 -4.84
CA SER A 2 17.04 -34.00 -4.13
C SER A 2 16.31 -33.72 -2.81
N CYS A 3 15.41 -34.63 -2.44
CA CYS A 3 14.59 -34.52 -1.23
C CYS A 3 15.46 -34.54 0.02
N GLY A 4 15.26 -33.58 0.91
CA GLY A 4 16.01 -33.48 2.16
C GLY A 4 15.88 -34.72 3.04
N SER A 5 14.76 -35.45 2.94
CA SER A 5 14.45 -36.68 3.69
C SER A 5 14.92 -37.94 2.97
N CYS A 6 14.32 -38.30 1.83
CA CYS A 6 14.58 -39.58 1.16
C CYS A 6 15.74 -39.56 0.15
N LYS A 7 16.34 -38.39 -0.11
CA LYS A 7 17.43 -38.17 -1.10
C LYS A 7 17.10 -38.49 -2.56
N LEU A 8 15.86 -38.88 -2.87
CA LEU A 8 15.40 -39.07 -4.25
C LEU A 8 15.19 -37.73 -4.96
N THR A 9 15.15 -37.75 -6.29
CA THR A 9 14.86 -36.57 -7.12
C THR A 9 13.47 -36.02 -6.84
N ILE A 10 13.36 -34.70 -6.84
CA ILE A 10 12.12 -33.98 -6.58
C ILE A 10 11.45 -33.60 -7.90
N GLY A 11 10.15 -33.88 -8.01
CA GLY A 11 9.28 -33.39 -9.10
C GLY A 11 8.50 -32.14 -8.68
N ASP A 12 7.37 -31.86 -9.33
CA ASP A 12 6.62 -30.61 -9.11
C ASP A 12 5.91 -30.53 -7.74
N ASP A 13 5.65 -31.68 -7.10
CA ASP A 13 4.97 -31.75 -5.81
C ASP A 13 5.95 -31.82 -4.63
N ALA A 14 6.48 -30.64 -4.28
CA ALA A 14 7.38 -30.47 -3.15
C ALA A 14 7.01 -29.28 -2.26
N ILE A 15 7.49 -29.30 -1.02
CA ILE A 15 7.45 -28.17 -0.09
C ILE A 15 8.88 -27.82 0.28
N SER A 16 9.22 -26.53 0.21
CA SER A 16 10.50 -26.00 0.64
C SER A 16 10.48 -25.74 2.15
N CYS A 17 11.55 -26.14 2.84
CA CYS A 17 11.79 -25.69 4.21
C CYS A 17 12.15 -24.21 4.21
N ASP A 18 11.41 -23.42 5.00
CA ASP A 18 11.68 -21.98 5.21
C ASP A 18 12.82 -21.72 6.21
N GLY A 19 13.46 -22.79 6.67
CA GLY A 19 14.66 -22.73 7.51
C GLY A 19 15.93 -22.44 6.71
N PRO A 20 17.07 -22.25 7.40
CA PRO A 20 18.36 -21.99 6.74
C PRO A 20 18.81 -23.10 5.78
N CYS A 21 18.26 -24.32 5.89
CA CYS A 21 18.67 -25.40 5.00
C CYS A 21 18.11 -25.28 3.58
N GLY A 22 17.04 -24.49 3.36
CA GLY A 22 16.40 -24.30 2.05
C GLY A 22 16.00 -25.58 1.32
N SER A 23 16.02 -26.73 2.01
CA SER A 23 15.89 -28.04 1.39
C SER A 23 14.44 -28.28 1.02
N GLN A 24 14.22 -28.93 -0.12
CA GLN A 24 12.90 -29.30 -0.60
C GLN A 24 12.56 -30.75 -0.19
N PHE A 25 11.28 -31.02 0.03
CA PHE A 25 10.79 -32.30 0.51
C PHE A 25 9.56 -32.74 -0.29
N HIS A 26 9.50 -34.02 -0.66
CA HIS A 26 8.26 -34.60 -1.18
C HIS A 26 7.16 -34.50 -0.12
N ILE A 27 5.94 -34.22 -0.56
CA ILE A 27 4.78 -34.15 0.32
C ILE A 27 4.59 -35.44 1.14
N SER A 28 4.84 -36.60 0.53
CA SER A 28 4.78 -37.91 1.19
C SER A 28 5.87 -38.14 2.24
N CYS A 29 6.99 -37.42 2.17
CA CYS A 29 8.08 -37.53 3.14
C CYS A 29 7.90 -36.62 4.36
N LEU A 30 6.87 -35.77 4.38
CA LEU A 30 6.65 -34.77 5.44
C LEU A 30 5.83 -35.29 6.60
N ASP A 31 5.12 -36.41 6.42
CA ASP A 31 4.14 -36.94 7.38
C ASP A 31 3.11 -35.88 7.84
N LEU A 32 2.73 -34.99 6.92
CA LEU A 32 1.71 -33.97 7.15
C LEU A 32 0.36 -34.44 6.62
N PRO A 33 -0.74 -34.19 7.36
CA PRO A 33 -2.09 -34.35 6.84
C PRO A 33 -2.28 -33.51 5.57
N ARG A 34 -3.06 -34.03 4.61
CA ARG A 34 -3.31 -33.35 3.31
C ARG A 34 -3.94 -31.98 3.49
N GLU A 35 -4.73 -31.82 4.54
CA GLU A 35 -5.40 -30.58 4.96
C GLU A 35 -4.37 -29.52 5.35
N CYS A 36 -3.33 -29.89 6.10
CA CYS A 36 -2.23 -29.00 6.47
C CYS A 36 -1.44 -28.55 5.23
N ILE A 37 -1.20 -29.46 4.28
CA ILE A 37 -0.51 -29.14 3.02
C ILE A 37 -1.33 -28.15 2.18
N LYS A 38 -2.65 -28.35 2.09
CA LYS A 38 -3.54 -27.42 1.41
C LYS A 38 -3.49 -26.04 2.05
N GLU A 39 -3.53 -25.98 3.38
CA GLU A 39 -3.51 -24.72 4.13
C GLU A 39 -2.17 -23.99 4.00
N LEU A 40 -1.05 -24.74 4.03
CA LEU A 40 0.30 -24.21 3.76
C LEU A 40 0.40 -23.59 2.35
N ARG A 41 -0.19 -24.24 1.34
CA ARG A 41 -0.21 -23.70 -0.03
C ARG A 41 -1.15 -22.49 -0.18
N ARG A 42 -2.24 -22.47 0.59
CA ARG A 42 -3.25 -21.40 0.52
C ARG A 42 -2.80 -20.11 1.21
N ASN A 43 -2.04 -20.23 2.31
CA ASN A 43 -1.66 -19.09 3.13
C ASN A 43 -0.15 -18.83 3.05
N PRO A 44 0.30 -17.79 2.33
CA PRO A 44 1.73 -17.48 2.22
C PRO A 44 2.38 -17.03 3.53
N GLN A 45 1.57 -16.73 4.56
CA GLN A 45 2.04 -16.39 5.90
C GLN A 45 2.40 -17.63 6.73
N LEU A 46 1.96 -18.83 6.33
CA LEU A 46 2.30 -20.06 7.02
C LEU A 46 3.63 -20.59 6.48
N LEU A 47 4.58 -20.78 7.39
CA LEU A 47 5.93 -21.23 7.06
C LEU A 47 6.10 -22.65 7.60
N TRP A 48 6.63 -23.54 6.76
CA TRP A 48 6.96 -24.90 7.16
C TRP A 48 8.46 -25.04 7.39
N LEU A 49 8.84 -25.68 8.49
CA LEU A 49 10.23 -25.96 8.86
C LEU A 49 10.45 -27.47 8.96
N CYS A 50 11.55 -27.96 8.41
CA CYS A 50 11.93 -29.36 8.57
C CYS A 50 12.30 -29.66 10.03
N ARG A 51 12.33 -30.95 10.39
CA ARG A 51 12.61 -31.39 11.77
C ARG A 51 13.94 -30.85 12.32
N GLY A 52 14.99 -30.79 11.48
CA GLY A 52 16.28 -30.23 11.86
C GLY A 52 16.19 -28.74 12.19
N CYS A 53 15.64 -27.93 11.28
CA CYS A 53 15.47 -26.49 11.49
C CYS A 53 14.51 -26.18 12.67
N THR A 54 13.48 -27.01 12.87
CA THR A 54 12.58 -26.90 14.02
C THR A 54 13.33 -27.14 15.33
N ALA A 55 14.12 -28.22 15.41
CA ALA A 55 14.92 -28.53 16.60
C ALA A 55 15.93 -27.41 16.92
N THR A 56 16.61 -26.86 15.91
CA THR A 56 17.52 -25.72 16.10
C THR A 56 16.77 -24.49 16.63
N ARG A 57 15.58 -24.19 16.09
CA ARG A 57 14.75 -23.06 16.53
C ARG A 57 14.20 -23.22 17.95
N CYS A 58 13.86 -24.44 18.36
CA CYS A 58 13.30 -24.71 19.69
C CYS A 58 14.36 -24.86 20.78
N SER A 59 15.60 -25.21 20.42
CA SER A 59 16.67 -25.44 21.39
C SER A 59 17.26 -24.15 21.99
N SER A 60 16.94 -22.98 21.42
CA SER A 60 17.26 -21.67 22.02
C SER A 60 16.30 -21.36 23.18
N LYS A 61 16.44 -22.09 24.29
CA LYS A 61 15.72 -21.79 25.54
C LYS A 61 16.36 -20.57 26.22
N GLY A 62 15.67 -19.43 26.18
CA GLY A 62 15.91 -18.32 27.12
C GLY A 62 16.48 -17.03 26.54
N SER A 63 16.92 -17.05 25.29
CA SER A 63 17.14 -15.85 24.50
C SER A 63 16.18 -15.97 23.34
N LEU A 64 15.27 -14.99 23.17
CA LEU A 64 14.68 -14.77 21.85
C LEU A 64 15.86 -14.85 20.88
N PRO A 65 15.89 -15.83 19.95
CA PRO A 65 16.98 -15.87 18.98
C PRO A 65 17.03 -14.46 18.40
N PRO A 66 18.20 -13.76 18.45
CA PRO A 66 18.30 -12.40 17.94
C PRO A 66 17.59 -12.41 16.61
N CYS A 67 16.49 -11.63 16.52
CA CYS A 67 15.59 -11.59 15.38
C CYS A 67 16.47 -11.73 14.13
N ARG A 68 16.41 -12.92 13.48
CA ARG A 68 17.52 -13.47 12.68
C ARG A 68 18.13 -12.33 11.89
N ASP A 69 19.41 -12.02 12.14
CA ASP A 69 20.10 -10.99 11.39
C ASP A 69 19.93 -11.24 9.88
N ASP A 70 19.80 -12.49 9.44
CA ASP A 70 19.44 -12.87 8.07
C ASP A 70 18.10 -12.28 7.58
N ILE A 71 17.05 -12.27 8.39
CA ILE A 71 15.76 -11.63 8.04
C ILE A 71 15.94 -10.12 8.05
N ALA A 72 16.62 -9.55 9.04
CA ALA A 72 16.89 -8.12 9.09
C ALA A 72 17.81 -7.66 7.93
N VAL A 73 18.73 -8.51 7.48
CA VAL A 73 19.64 -8.31 6.34
C VAL A 73 18.88 -8.48 5.04
N HIS A 74 18.01 -9.48 4.93
CA HIS A 74 17.15 -9.66 3.76
C HIS A 74 16.16 -8.51 3.59
N VAL A 75 15.47 -8.12 4.66
CA VAL A 75 14.59 -6.94 4.68
C VAL A 75 15.38 -5.67 4.36
N ARG A 76 16.57 -5.47 4.97
CA ARG A 76 17.43 -4.34 4.62
C ARG A 76 17.86 -4.37 3.15
N SER A 77 18.17 -5.54 2.60
CA SER A 77 18.59 -5.70 1.20
C SER A 77 17.45 -5.41 0.23
N CYS A 78 16.25 -5.96 0.47
CA CYS A 78 15.05 -5.69 -0.31
C CYS A 78 14.70 -4.21 -0.27
N LEU A 79 14.60 -3.63 0.93
CA LEU A 79 14.32 -2.20 1.09
C LEU A 79 15.38 -1.34 0.39
N SER A 80 16.67 -1.66 0.56
CA SER A 80 17.76 -0.92 -0.11
C SER A 80 17.66 -0.99 -1.62
N SER A 81 17.25 -2.13 -2.19
CA SER A 81 17.06 -2.28 -3.63
C SER A 81 15.86 -1.47 -4.15
N GLU A 82 14.75 -1.45 -3.41
CA GLU A 82 13.58 -0.65 -3.76
C GLU A 82 13.84 0.86 -3.62
N PHE A 83 14.56 1.27 -2.58
CA PHE A 83 15.01 2.65 -2.41
C PHE A 83 15.97 3.05 -3.53
N ALA A 84 16.92 2.20 -3.90
CA ALA A 84 17.84 2.48 -5.00
C ALA A 84 17.09 2.61 -6.33
N ALA A 85 16.13 1.73 -6.61
CA ALA A 85 15.30 1.81 -7.81
C ALA A 85 14.46 3.11 -7.84
N SER A 86 13.80 3.44 -6.73
CA SER A 86 12.99 4.66 -6.59
C SER A 86 13.83 5.93 -6.73
N PHE A 87 15.00 5.96 -6.09
CA PHE A 87 15.92 7.08 -6.16
C PHE A 87 16.50 7.27 -7.57
N ASN A 88 16.82 6.18 -8.27
CA ASN A 88 17.25 6.24 -9.67
C ASN A 88 16.14 6.71 -10.61
N GLY A 89 14.88 6.34 -10.32
CA GLY A 89 13.71 6.88 -11.03
C GLY A 89 13.59 8.39 -10.87
N LEU A 90 13.54 8.87 -9.63
CA LEU A 90 13.46 10.30 -9.30
C LEU A 90 14.65 11.10 -9.89
N ARG A 91 15.86 10.54 -9.80
CA ARG A 91 17.06 11.16 -10.38
C ARG A 91 16.94 11.29 -11.90
N SER A 92 16.44 10.27 -12.58
CA SER A 92 16.24 10.30 -14.03
C SER A 92 15.19 11.34 -14.43
N GLU A 93 14.10 11.43 -13.68
CA GLU A 93 13.03 12.40 -13.91
C GLU A 93 13.53 13.85 -13.73
N LEU A 94 14.20 14.13 -12.61
CA LEU A 94 14.79 15.45 -12.33
C LEU A 94 15.81 15.87 -13.39
N LEU A 95 16.71 14.96 -13.78
CA LEU A 95 17.68 15.24 -14.85
C LEU A 95 16.99 15.45 -16.20
N GLY A 96 15.87 14.78 -16.45
CA GLY A 96 15.02 14.98 -17.62
C GLY A 96 14.41 16.38 -17.65
N GLU A 97 13.82 16.83 -16.54
CA GLU A 97 13.26 18.18 -16.40
C GLU A 97 14.33 19.26 -16.58
N ILE A 98 15.48 19.12 -15.92
CA ILE A 98 16.59 20.09 -16.05
C ILE A 98 17.03 20.21 -17.50
N LYS A 99 17.21 19.07 -18.20
CA LYS A 99 17.56 19.06 -19.64
C LYS A 99 16.48 19.72 -20.49
N SER A 100 15.20 19.46 -20.19
CA SER A 100 14.07 20.07 -20.90
C SER A 100 14.05 21.60 -20.75
N VAL A 101 14.22 22.10 -19.53
CA VAL A 101 14.26 23.55 -19.24
C VAL A 101 15.46 24.22 -19.91
N LEU A 102 16.63 23.59 -19.89
CA LEU A 102 17.83 24.08 -20.59
C LEU A 102 17.62 24.14 -22.10
N ALA A 103 17.05 23.09 -22.70
CA ALA A 103 16.75 23.07 -24.13
C ALA A 103 15.75 24.17 -24.52
N ALA A 104 14.70 24.38 -23.71
CA ALA A 104 13.72 25.44 -23.93
C ALA A 104 14.34 26.85 -23.83
N SER A 105 15.25 27.07 -22.86
CA SER A 105 15.94 28.35 -22.66
C SER A 105 16.84 28.70 -23.85
N ILE A 106 17.60 27.73 -24.37
CA ILE A 106 18.48 27.94 -25.55
C ILE A 106 17.65 28.27 -26.80
N ALA A 107 16.54 27.56 -27.03
CA ALA A 107 15.66 27.82 -28.17
C ALA A 107 15.06 29.23 -28.13
N SER A 108 14.73 29.74 -26.94
CA SER A 108 14.17 31.08 -26.78
C SER A 108 15.17 32.22 -27.06
N HIS A 109 16.48 31.96 -26.95
CA HIS A 109 17.52 32.98 -27.19
C HIS A 109 17.94 33.11 -28.66
N GLN A 110 17.62 32.15 -29.54
CA GLN A 110 18.03 32.21 -30.96
C GLN A 110 17.08 33.00 -31.87
N VAL A 111 15.94 33.48 -31.37
CA VAL A 111 14.94 34.19 -32.20
C VAL A 111 15.17 35.72 -32.25
N ALA A 112 16.13 36.27 -31.51
CA ALA A 112 16.36 37.72 -31.42
C ALA A 112 17.28 38.32 -32.51
N ALA A 113 17.64 37.56 -33.55
CA ALA A 113 18.52 38.04 -34.63
C ALA A 113 17.97 37.75 -36.03
N HIS A 114 16.72 38.16 -36.31
CA HIS A 114 16.33 38.48 -37.68
C HIS A 114 15.28 39.59 -37.67
N VAL A 115 15.75 40.81 -37.94
CA VAL A 115 14.95 41.90 -38.46
C VAL A 115 14.61 41.56 -39.92
N PRO A 116 13.32 41.59 -40.28
CA PRO A 116 12.95 42.27 -41.51
C PRO A 116 11.91 43.34 -41.20
N THR A 117 12.34 44.58 -41.38
CA THR A 117 11.47 45.73 -41.65
C THR A 117 10.57 45.38 -42.84
N GLN A 118 9.27 45.24 -42.62
CA GLN A 118 8.29 45.80 -43.55
C GLN A 118 6.93 45.97 -42.87
N ALA A 119 6.41 47.19 -43.00
CA ALA A 119 5.11 47.63 -42.53
C ALA A 119 4.00 46.95 -43.34
N SER A 120 2.97 46.44 -42.65
CA SER A 120 1.62 46.41 -43.22
C SER A 120 0.57 46.26 -42.12
N THR A 121 -0.32 47.24 -42.06
CA THR A 121 -1.50 47.32 -41.22
C THR A 121 -2.57 46.32 -41.65
N GLN A 122 -2.97 45.39 -40.76
CA GLN A 122 -4.34 44.88 -40.78
C GLN A 122 -4.77 44.34 -39.40
N PRO A 123 -5.96 44.72 -38.89
CA PRO A 123 -6.50 44.18 -37.65
C PRO A 123 -7.38 42.94 -37.94
N THR A 124 -6.97 41.78 -37.44
CA THR A 124 -7.78 40.55 -37.54
C THR A 124 -7.97 39.90 -36.16
N ARG A 125 -9.19 40.11 -35.67
CA ARG A 125 -10.03 39.37 -34.71
C ARG A 125 -9.42 38.16 -33.93
N PRO A 126 -9.64 38.07 -32.60
CA PRO A 126 -9.21 36.92 -31.81
C PRO A 126 -10.12 35.72 -32.07
N SER A 127 -9.52 34.61 -32.53
CA SER A 127 -10.16 33.30 -32.59
C SER A 127 -9.65 32.46 -31.43
N THR A 128 -10.59 32.03 -30.58
CA THR A 128 -10.40 31.09 -29.46
C THR A 128 -9.79 29.77 -29.91
N PRO A 129 -8.81 29.19 -29.19
CA PRO A 129 -8.34 27.84 -29.46
C PRO A 129 -9.36 26.83 -28.92
N ALA A 130 -9.85 25.98 -29.81
CA ALA A 130 -10.55 24.76 -29.47
C ALA A 130 -9.59 23.78 -28.77
N TRP A 131 -10.01 23.23 -27.63
CA TRP A 131 -9.38 22.07 -27.02
C TRP A 131 -9.50 20.86 -27.96
N ASN A 132 -8.41 20.50 -28.60
CA ASN A 132 -8.26 19.21 -29.26
C ASN A 132 -7.73 18.20 -28.24
N ALA A 133 -8.62 17.32 -27.79
CA ALA A 133 -8.26 16.10 -27.07
C ALA A 133 -7.57 15.13 -28.04
N PRO A 134 -6.55 14.36 -27.60
CA PRO A 134 -5.94 13.36 -28.46
C PRO A 134 -6.84 12.13 -28.62
N HIS A 135 -6.92 11.69 -29.88
CA HIS A 135 -7.44 10.41 -30.31
C HIS A 135 -6.70 9.25 -29.63
N ALA A 136 -7.45 8.41 -28.92
CA ALA A 136 -7.10 7.03 -28.66
C ALA A 136 -7.94 6.13 -29.58
N THR A 137 -7.29 5.50 -30.56
CA THR A 137 -7.78 4.33 -31.32
C THR A 137 -7.18 3.09 -30.65
N GLY A 138 -7.99 2.26 -29.97
CA GLY A 138 -8.60 1.03 -30.51
C GLY A 138 -7.88 -0.16 -29.86
N LEU A 139 -8.47 -1.24 -29.34
CA LEU A 139 -9.68 -2.02 -29.65
C LEU A 139 -10.10 -2.71 -28.32
N THR A 140 -11.38 -2.86 -27.96
CA THR A 140 -12.21 -4.02 -28.35
C THR A 140 -13.66 -3.81 -27.91
N ASN A 141 -14.56 -4.39 -28.70
CA ASN A 141 -16.00 -4.17 -28.77
C ASN A 141 -16.83 -4.82 -27.66
N VAL A 142 -17.83 -4.09 -27.11
CA VAL A 142 -19.15 -4.64 -26.71
C VAL A 142 -20.24 -3.57 -26.95
N PRO A 143 -21.36 -3.87 -27.64
CA PRO A 143 -22.35 -2.85 -28.00
C PRO A 143 -23.56 -2.75 -27.05
N SER A 144 -24.00 -1.50 -26.88
CA SER A 144 -25.38 -0.98 -26.90
C SER A 144 -26.36 -1.20 -25.73
N LYS A 145 -26.67 -0.08 -25.05
CA LYS A 145 -28.05 0.41 -24.81
C LYS A 145 -28.02 1.89 -24.40
N ARG A 146 -28.01 2.81 -25.38
CA ARG A 146 -28.18 4.25 -25.14
C ARG A 146 -29.68 4.57 -25.08
N ARG A 147 -30.18 4.97 -23.90
CA ARG A 147 -31.48 5.65 -23.79
C ARG A 147 -31.34 7.08 -24.33
N LEU A 148 -32.27 7.46 -25.18
CA LEU A 148 -32.48 8.80 -25.70
C LEU A 148 -32.82 9.72 -24.52
N ILE A 149 -31.91 10.62 -24.15
CA ILE A 149 -32.20 11.66 -23.15
C ILE A 149 -32.76 12.84 -23.92
N ASP A 150 -34.07 13.02 -23.77
CA ASP A 150 -34.82 14.23 -24.11
C ASP A 150 -34.17 15.44 -23.41
N ARG A 151 -33.82 16.47 -24.17
CA ARG A 151 -33.17 17.72 -23.72
C ARG A 151 -34.17 18.88 -23.72
N SER A 152 -35.31 18.69 -23.09
CA SER A 152 -36.23 19.78 -22.77
C SER A 152 -35.82 20.43 -21.42
N PRO A 153 -35.67 21.76 -21.36
CA PRO A 153 -35.33 22.46 -20.11
C PRO A 153 -36.52 22.42 -19.14
N PRO A 154 -36.31 22.15 -17.84
CA PRO A 154 -37.40 22.15 -16.87
C PRO A 154 -37.90 23.59 -16.62
N PRO A 155 -39.22 23.80 -16.42
CA PRO A 155 -39.74 25.11 -16.10
C PRO A 155 -39.28 25.59 -14.72
N ALA A 156 -38.99 26.88 -14.61
CA ALA A 156 -38.47 27.52 -13.40
C ALA A 156 -39.47 27.44 -12.24
N VAL A 157 -39.18 26.60 -11.25
CA VAL A 157 -39.91 26.58 -9.98
C VAL A 157 -39.34 27.67 -9.09
N LYS A 158 -40.16 28.66 -8.74
CA LYS A 158 -39.82 29.75 -7.81
C LYS A 158 -39.45 29.15 -6.45
N ALA A 159 -38.26 29.49 -5.95
CA ALA A 159 -37.82 29.12 -4.61
C ALA A 159 -38.72 29.77 -3.54
N PRO A 160 -39.01 29.10 -2.41
CA PRO A 160 -39.79 29.69 -1.32
C PRO A 160 -39.00 30.82 -0.65
N PRO A 161 -39.69 31.82 -0.06
CA PRO A 161 -39.01 32.94 0.58
C PRO A 161 -38.25 32.45 1.82
N LEU A 162 -36.95 32.73 1.85
CA LEU A 162 -36.10 32.54 3.01
C LEU A 162 -36.61 33.42 4.15
N LEU A 163 -37.11 32.78 5.22
CA LEU A 163 -37.37 33.44 6.50
C LEU A 163 -36.03 33.92 7.09
N THR A 164 -35.77 35.21 7.00
CA THR A 164 -34.73 35.91 7.75
C THR A 164 -35.15 36.03 9.21
N GLY A 165 -34.69 35.08 10.03
CA GLY A 165 -34.82 35.17 11.47
C GLY A 165 -33.84 36.21 12.04
N THR A 166 -34.37 37.32 12.55
CA THR A 166 -33.67 38.26 13.44
C THR A 166 -33.55 37.65 14.84
N GLY A 167 -32.67 36.65 14.99
CA GLY A 167 -32.34 36.05 16.28
C GLY A 167 -30.85 36.24 16.53
N GLN A 168 -30.50 36.97 17.59
CA GLN A 168 -29.11 37.17 18.01
C GLN A 168 -28.34 35.83 18.03
N GLN A 169 -27.45 35.63 17.06
CA GLN A 169 -26.48 34.56 17.14
C GLN A 169 -25.44 34.95 18.20
N LYS A 170 -25.73 34.60 19.46
CA LYS A 170 -24.66 34.35 20.42
C LYS A 170 -23.80 33.26 19.79
N SER A 171 -22.57 33.63 19.45
CA SER A 171 -21.52 32.77 18.91
C SER A 171 -21.35 31.57 19.83
N ARG A 172 -22.04 30.47 19.50
CA ARG A 172 -21.85 29.17 20.13
C ARG A 172 -20.53 28.67 19.56
N ALA A 173 -19.45 28.83 20.34
CA ALA A 173 -18.16 28.26 20.03
C ALA A 173 -18.38 26.79 19.61
N LEU A 174 -17.95 26.45 18.40
CA LEU A 174 -17.96 25.08 17.93
C LEU A 174 -17.06 24.29 18.90
N LEU A 175 -17.71 23.48 19.73
CA LEU A 175 -17.04 22.59 20.66
C LEU A 175 -16.40 21.50 19.80
N MET A 176 -15.13 21.71 19.45
CA MET A 176 -14.33 20.73 18.72
C MET A 176 -14.33 19.43 19.52
N VAL A 177 -14.79 18.34 18.90
CA VAL A 177 -14.69 17.01 19.50
C VAL A 177 -13.19 16.70 19.64
N PRO A 178 -12.71 16.32 20.84
CA PRO A 178 -11.32 15.92 21.01
C PRO A 178 -10.95 14.80 20.02
N PRO A 179 -9.72 14.79 19.48
CA PRO A 179 -9.27 13.72 18.59
C PRO A 179 -9.46 12.37 19.26
N ALA A 180 -10.10 11.42 18.56
CA ALA A 180 -10.26 10.07 19.07
C ALA A 180 -8.89 9.40 19.21
N GLU A 181 -8.55 8.98 20.43
CA GLU A 181 -7.35 8.20 20.69
C GLU A 181 -7.46 6.83 20.00
N ALA A 182 -6.42 6.43 19.28
CA ALA A 182 -6.39 5.17 18.56
C ALA A 182 -6.27 4.00 19.54
N LYS A 183 -7.40 3.37 19.88
CA LYS A 183 -7.46 2.18 20.74
C LYS A 183 -7.60 0.91 19.88
N PHE A 184 -7.09 -0.20 20.39
CA PHE A 184 -7.22 -1.51 19.76
C PHE A 184 -7.54 -2.58 20.82
N TRP A 185 -8.10 -3.70 20.38
CA TRP A 185 -8.48 -4.80 21.25
C TRP A 185 -7.47 -5.95 21.17
N LEU A 186 -7.04 -6.46 22.31
CA LEU A 186 -6.23 -7.67 22.42
C LEU A 186 -7.03 -8.78 23.09
N TYR A 187 -7.19 -9.89 22.39
CA TYR A 187 -7.83 -11.09 22.94
C TYR A 187 -6.78 -12.01 23.53
N LEU A 188 -6.82 -12.18 24.86
CA LEU A 188 -5.95 -13.10 25.57
C LEU A 188 -6.70 -14.41 25.82
N THR A 189 -6.10 -15.52 25.40
CA THR A 189 -6.66 -16.86 25.61
C THR A 189 -5.84 -17.63 26.63
N ARG A 190 -6.43 -18.68 27.21
CA ARG A 190 -5.77 -19.59 28.16
C ARG A 190 -5.31 -18.95 29.48
N ILE A 191 -5.91 -17.83 29.87
CA ILE A 191 -5.77 -17.30 31.23
C ILE A 191 -6.71 -18.09 32.14
N ALA A 192 -6.17 -18.63 33.24
CA ALA A 192 -6.99 -19.32 34.23
C ALA A 192 -8.00 -18.35 34.87
N PRO A 193 -9.27 -18.73 35.07
CA PRO A 193 -10.29 -17.84 35.64
C PRO A 193 -9.94 -17.27 37.02
N SER A 194 -9.09 -17.99 37.78
CA SER A 194 -8.62 -17.62 39.11
C SER A 194 -7.60 -16.48 39.12
N VAL A 195 -7.03 -16.10 37.97
CA VAL A 195 -6.06 -15.00 37.91
C VAL A 195 -6.78 -13.68 38.18
N PRO A 196 -6.33 -12.85 39.13
CA PRO A 196 -6.88 -11.51 39.35
C PRO A 196 -6.78 -10.62 38.10
N ILE A 197 -7.78 -9.77 37.89
CA ILE A 197 -7.78 -8.82 36.76
C ILE A 197 -6.58 -7.87 36.87
N ALA A 198 -6.20 -7.45 38.08
CA ALA A 198 -5.06 -6.59 38.34
C ALA A 198 -3.73 -7.18 37.83
N ASP A 199 -3.56 -8.50 37.95
CA ASP A 199 -2.34 -9.18 37.50
C ASP A 199 -2.29 -9.24 35.97
N VAL A 200 -3.44 -9.49 35.31
CA VAL A 200 -3.53 -9.45 33.85
C VAL A 200 -3.25 -8.05 33.32
N GLU A 201 -3.80 -7.03 33.98
CA GLU A 201 -3.60 -5.63 33.60
C GLU A 201 -2.14 -5.21 33.77
N ALA A 202 -1.52 -5.52 34.92
CA ALA A 202 -0.10 -5.25 35.16
C ALA A 202 0.80 -5.93 34.12
N TYR A 203 0.51 -7.19 33.80
CA TYR A 203 1.22 -7.93 32.76
C TYR A 203 1.09 -7.26 31.39
N VAL A 204 -0.12 -6.85 30.99
CA VAL A 204 -0.34 -6.19 29.69
C VAL A 204 0.33 -4.83 29.64
N ARG A 205 0.28 -4.02 30.71
CA ARG A 205 0.99 -2.74 30.78
C ARG A 205 2.50 -2.91 30.63
N GLU A 206 3.07 -3.89 31.32
CA GLU A 206 4.50 -4.21 31.24
C GLU A 206 4.90 -4.63 29.82
N GLN A 207 4.12 -5.51 29.18
CA GLN A 207 4.44 -6.02 27.84
C GLN A 207 4.22 -4.99 26.72
N LEU A 208 3.24 -4.10 26.86
CA LEU A 208 2.95 -3.06 25.87
C LEU A 208 3.69 -1.75 26.12
N GLY A 209 4.26 -1.55 27.31
CA GLY A 209 4.93 -0.30 27.70
C GLY A 209 3.98 0.90 27.73
N THR A 210 2.71 0.68 28.10
CA THR A 210 1.67 1.74 28.18
C THR A 210 0.84 1.59 29.44
N ASP A 211 0.45 2.73 30.02
CA ASP A 211 -0.43 2.78 31.20
C ASP A 211 -1.93 2.80 30.84
N ASP A 212 -2.27 3.12 29.58
CA ASP A 212 -3.67 3.12 29.08
C ASP A 212 -4.12 1.70 28.69
N VAL A 213 -4.34 0.86 29.68
CA VAL A 213 -4.84 -0.51 29.52
C VAL A 213 -6.13 -0.67 30.31
N THR A 214 -7.14 -1.31 29.71
CA THR A 214 -8.36 -1.70 30.41
C THR A 214 -8.68 -3.16 30.10
N VAL A 215 -8.83 -3.97 31.13
CA VAL A 215 -9.18 -5.40 30.98
C VAL A 215 -10.68 -5.56 31.19
N VAL A 216 -11.35 -6.16 30.20
CA VAL A 216 -12.78 -6.46 30.23
C VAL A 216 -12.96 -7.98 30.22
N ARG A 217 -13.86 -8.50 31.07
CA ARG A 217 -14.23 -9.93 31.14
C ARG A 217 -15.69 -10.13 30.76
#